data_AF-A0AAN5BZH3-F1
#
_entry.id   AF-A0AAN5BZH3-F1
#
_cell.length_a   1.000
_cell.length_b   1.000
_cell.length_c   1.000
_cell.angle_alpha   90.00
_cell.angle_beta   90.00
_cell.angle_gamma   90.00
#
_symmetry.space_group_name_H-M   'P 1'
#
loop_
_entity.id
_entity.type
_entity.pdbx_description
1 polymer ?
#
loop_
_entity_poly.entity_id
_entity_poly.type
_entity_poly.pdbx_seq_one_letter_code
_entity_poly.pdbx_strand_id
1 'polypeptide(L)'
;MYTAFCSRRGFRSNVIKLEVGDGPAEDRLNEAVMEVEADGAYEILRTESGVHRVQRVPATETKGRTHTSAVSVMVLPSFPETGGAMDNALNFDDPNSDYYVDPQEVRSEKMRAGGAGGQHVNKTESAIRLTHMPTGIVVSMQDSRSQHANRKKAWQILRARLAEARQEAREQKFVELRRGVLGGVARMGRGDKIRTYNYGQSRCTDHRSSITIHNLNDVLDGGEGLETVMESVRSWLIDQEVAALVADELAKDEEASRP
;
A
#
# COMPACT_ATOMS: atom_id res chain seq x y z
N MET A 1 -21.68 -5.04 -4.49
CA MET A 1 -21.08 -5.72 -3.33
C MET A 1 -20.25 -4.78 -2.46
N TYR A 2 -18.95 -4.57 -2.70
CA TYR A 2 -18.09 -3.83 -1.76
C TYR A 2 -18.48 -2.36 -1.55
N THR A 3 -18.89 -1.63 -2.59
CA THR A 3 -19.42 -0.27 -2.43
C THR A 3 -20.66 -0.25 -1.52
N ALA A 4 -21.58 -1.19 -1.72
CA ALA A 4 -22.81 -1.28 -0.93
C ALA A 4 -22.52 -1.65 0.54
N PHE A 5 -21.56 -2.56 0.76
CA PHE A 5 -21.04 -2.89 2.08
C PHE A 5 -20.47 -1.65 2.78
N CYS A 6 -19.62 -0.87 2.09
CA CYS A 6 -19.06 0.36 2.64
C CYS A 6 -20.16 1.37 3.00
N SER A 7 -21.12 1.60 2.09
CA SER A 7 -22.25 2.50 2.34
C SER A 7 -23.09 2.09 3.56
N ARG A 8 -23.33 0.79 3.76
CA ARG A 8 -24.10 0.28 4.92
C ARG A 8 -23.37 0.49 6.25
N ARG A 9 -22.04 0.35 6.25
CA ARG A 9 -21.19 0.61 7.43
C ARG A 9 -20.83 2.08 7.62
N GLY A 10 -21.27 2.97 6.74
CA GLY A 10 -20.89 4.39 6.77
C GLY A 10 -19.43 4.64 6.42
N PHE A 11 -18.76 3.68 5.76
CA PHE A 11 -17.39 3.85 5.29
C PHE A 11 -17.39 4.70 4.03
N ARG A 12 -16.51 5.71 4.00
CA ARG A 12 -16.33 6.54 2.82
C ARG A 12 -15.50 5.77 1.80
N SER A 13 -16.10 5.40 0.67
CA SER A 13 -15.42 4.70 -0.42
C SER A 13 -15.31 5.58 -1.66
N ASN A 14 -14.13 5.68 -2.26
CA ASN A 14 -13.87 6.40 -3.50
C ASN A 14 -13.32 5.44 -4.57
N VAL A 15 -13.83 5.51 -5.81
CA VAL A 15 -13.32 4.70 -6.92
C VAL A 15 -12.24 5.50 -7.63
N ILE A 16 -10.98 5.08 -7.52
CA ILE A 16 -9.82 5.76 -8.09
C ILE A 16 -9.68 5.42 -9.57
N LYS A 17 -9.85 4.15 -9.91
CA LYS A 17 -9.61 3.63 -11.26
C LYS A 17 -10.67 2.61 -11.63
N LEU A 18 -11.18 2.71 -12.86
CA LEU A 18 -12.13 1.78 -13.43
C LEU A 18 -11.75 1.54 -14.90
N GLU A 19 -11.24 0.35 -15.21
CA GLU A 19 -10.96 -0.06 -16.58
C GLU A 19 -12.06 -0.99 -17.07
N VAL A 20 -12.80 -0.50 -18.05
CA VAL A 20 -13.84 -1.27 -18.76
C VAL A 20 -13.20 -1.87 -20.01
N GLY A 21 -13.40 -3.18 -20.22
CA GLY A 21 -12.88 -3.88 -21.40
C GLY A 21 -13.86 -3.87 -22.57
N ASP A 22 -13.33 -3.91 -23.80
CA ASP A 22 -14.16 -4.05 -25.01
C ASP A 22 -14.88 -5.41 -25.06
N GLY A 23 -16.19 -5.38 -25.34
CA GLY A 23 -17.02 -6.57 -25.47
C GLY A 23 -18.52 -6.27 -25.54
N PRO A 24 -19.36 -7.28 -25.81
CA PRO A 24 -20.80 -7.11 -26.02
C PRO A 24 -21.61 -6.85 -24.73
N ALA A 25 -20.97 -6.83 -23.56
CA ALA A 25 -21.63 -6.57 -22.28
C ALA A 25 -21.13 -5.23 -21.73
N GLU A 26 -22.05 -4.29 -21.51
CA GLU A 26 -21.77 -2.89 -21.16
C GLU A 26 -21.06 -2.72 -19.79
N ASP A 27 -21.09 -3.75 -18.92
CA ASP A 27 -20.57 -3.69 -17.54
C ASP A 27 -19.27 -4.49 -17.32
N ARG A 28 -18.45 -4.71 -18.35
CA ARG A 28 -17.25 -5.56 -18.23
C ARG A 28 -16.07 -4.81 -17.59
N LEU A 29 -15.85 -5.05 -16.30
CA LEU A 29 -14.67 -4.55 -15.59
C LEU A 29 -13.47 -5.49 -15.76
N ASN A 30 -12.35 -4.96 -16.26
CA ASN A 30 -11.06 -5.66 -16.31
C ASN A 30 -10.24 -5.39 -15.04
N GLU A 31 -10.18 -4.13 -14.61
CA GLU A 31 -9.51 -3.71 -13.37
C GLU A 31 -10.35 -2.62 -12.70
N ALA A 32 -10.43 -2.65 -11.38
CA ALA A 32 -11.02 -1.58 -10.59
C ALA A 32 -10.20 -1.37 -9.31
N VAL A 33 -9.94 -0.10 -8.97
CA VAL A 33 -9.24 0.30 -7.74
C VAL A 33 -10.18 1.21 -6.95
N MET A 34 -10.40 0.83 -5.70
CA MET A 34 -11.23 1.56 -4.74
C MET A 34 -10.43 1.83 -3.48
N GLU A 35 -10.55 3.05 -2.98
CA GLU A 35 -10.06 3.48 -1.69
C GLU A 35 -11.20 3.52 -0.68
N VAL A 36 -10.91 3.09 0.54
CA VAL A 36 -11.86 3.05 1.64
C VAL A 36 -11.24 3.79 2.82
N GLU A 37 -11.79 4.97 3.12
CA GLU A 37 -11.41 5.84 4.23
C GLU A 37 -12.30 5.50 5.44
N ALA A 38 -11.84 4.58 6.28
CA ALA A 38 -12.45 4.31 7.59
C ALA A 38 -11.44 3.67 8.54
N ASP A 39 -11.58 3.99 9.82
CA ASP A 39 -10.77 3.36 10.87
C ASP A 39 -11.07 1.85 10.95
N GLY A 40 -10.03 1.03 11.09
CA GLY A 40 -10.14 -0.44 11.06
C GLY A 40 -10.61 -1.05 9.73
N ALA A 41 -10.78 -0.27 8.65
CA ALA A 41 -11.29 -0.80 7.37
C ALA A 41 -10.41 -1.91 6.79
N TYR A 42 -9.08 -1.79 6.95
CA TYR A 42 -8.14 -2.80 6.47
C TYR A 42 -8.32 -4.15 7.17
N GLU A 43 -8.55 -4.16 8.48
CA GLU A 43 -8.74 -5.41 9.25
C GLU A 43 -10.00 -6.15 8.81
N ILE A 44 -11.03 -5.41 8.43
CA ILE A 44 -12.28 -5.96 7.93
C ILE A 44 -12.10 -6.46 6.49
N LEU A 45 -11.56 -5.63 5.60
CA LEU A 45 -11.51 -5.93 4.17
C LEU A 45 -10.40 -6.92 3.81
N ARG A 46 -9.32 -7.05 4.60
CA ARG A 46 -8.24 -8.02 4.34
C ARG A 46 -8.74 -9.46 4.24
N THR A 47 -9.89 -9.77 4.85
CA THR A 47 -10.55 -11.08 4.74
C THR A 47 -10.96 -11.41 3.30
N GLU A 48 -11.12 -10.41 2.43
CA GLU A 48 -11.54 -10.57 1.03
C GLU A 48 -10.36 -10.75 0.07
N SER A 49 -9.12 -10.65 0.55
CA SER A 49 -7.95 -10.81 -0.31
C SER A 49 -7.79 -12.27 -0.77
N GLY A 50 -7.84 -12.51 -2.08
CA GLY A 50 -7.67 -13.82 -2.70
C GLY A 50 -8.52 -14.04 -3.95
N VAL A 51 -8.62 -15.30 -4.39
CA VAL A 51 -9.35 -15.68 -5.61
C VAL A 51 -10.81 -16.04 -5.31
N HIS A 52 -11.72 -15.31 -5.94
CA HIS A 52 -13.16 -15.45 -5.84
C HIS A 52 -13.68 -16.17 -7.08
N ARG A 53 -14.32 -17.33 -6.89
CA ARG A 53 -14.84 -18.17 -7.97
C ARG A 53 -16.35 -17.96 -8.11
N VAL A 54 -16.85 -17.80 -9.34
CA VAL A 54 -18.29 -17.73 -9.63
C VAL A 54 -18.71 -18.89 -10.54
N GLN A 55 -19.85 -19.51 -10.23
CA GLN A 55 -20.50 -20.53 -11.04
C GLN A 55 -21.89 -20.05 -11.43
N ARG A 56 -22.09 -19.73 -12.72
CA ARG A 56 -23.35 -19.21 -13.25
C ARG A 56 -23.52 -19.55 -14.72
N VAL A 57 -24.74 -19.41 -15.23
CA VAL A 57 -24.99 -19.32 -16.67
C VAL A 57 -24.65 -17.88 -17.10
N PRO A 58 -23.63 -17.65 -17.93
CA PRO A 58 -23.28 -16.30 -18.34
C PRO A 58 -24.32 -15.73 -19.32
N ALA A 59 -24.50 -14.41 -19.32
CA ALA A 59 -25.42 -13.73 -20.22
C ALA A 59 -25.09 -13.94 -21.71
N THR A 60 -23.82 -14.24 -22.02
CA THR A 60 -23.33 -14.50 -23.38
C THR A 60 -23.55 -15.95 -23.85
N GLU A 61 -24.14 -16.82 -23.03
CA GLU A 61 -24.30 -18.25 -23.33
C GLU A 61 -25.75 -18.58 -23.75
N THR A 62 -25.91 -19.13 -24.95
CA THR A 62 -27.23 -19.45 -25.51
C THR A 62 -27.78 -20.80 -25.04
N LYS A 63 -26.91 -21.75 -24.67
CA LYS A 63 -27.32 -23.15 -24.35
C LYS A 63 -27.64 -23.39 -22.87
N GLY A 64 -27.60 -22.36 -22.02
CA GLY A 64 -27.89 -22.51 -20.60
C GLY A 64 -26.84 -23.30 -19.81
N ARG A 65 -25.63 -23.51 -20.35
CA ARG A 65 -24.57 -24.26 -19.66
C ARG A 65 -23.99 -23.41 -18.53
N THR A 66 -23.79 -24.03 -17.37
CA THR A 66 -23.11 -23.36 -16.25
C THR A 66 -21.62 -23.25 -16.54
N HIS A 67 -21.10 -22.03 -16.54
CA HIS A 67 -19.68 -21.74 -16.64
C HIS A 67 -19.12 -21.37 -15.27
N THR A 68 -17.82 -21.57 -15.11
CA THR A 68 -17.10 -21.22 -13.89
C THR A 68 -16.00 -20.23 -14.24
N SER A 69 -16.08 -19.05 -13.65
CA SER A 69 -15.11 -17.96 -13.80
C SER A 69 -14.46 -17.65 -12.45
N ALA A 70 -13.35 -16.91 -12.47
CA ALA A 70 -12.66 -16.46 -11.27
C ALA A 70 -12.26 -14.99 -11.41
N VAL A 71 -12.22 -14.28 -10.29
CA VAL A 71 -11.71 -12.92 -10.16
C VAL A 71 -10.78 -12.86 -8.96
N SER A 72 -9.71 -12.07 -9.05
CA SER A 72 -8.78 -11.85 -7.94
C SER A 72 -9.12 -10.54 -7.26
N VAL A 73 -9.23 -10.57 -5.94
CA VAL A 73 -9.44 -9.39 -5.10
C VAL A 73 -8.18 -9.21 -4.27
N MET A 74 -7.71 -7.96 -4.18
CA MET A 74 -6.50 -7.61 -3.45
C MET A 74 -6.80 -6.42 -2.57
N VAL A 75 -6.39 -6.52 -1.31
CA VAL A 75 -6.59 -5.47 -0.31
C VAL A 75 -5.22 -5.08 0.21
N LEU A 76 -4.90 -3.80 0.08
CA LEU A 76 -3.67 -3.22 0.58
C LEU A 76 -4.02 -2.19 1.66
N PRO A 77 -3.21 -2.08 2.73
CA PRO A 77 -3.35 -0.97 3.66
C PRO A 77 -2.99 0.32 2.92
N SER A 78 -3.88 1.31 2.98
CA SER A 78 -3.52 2.68 2.62
C SER A 78 -2.83 3.30 3.82
N PHE A 79 -1.56 3.67 3.66
CA PHE A 79 -0.92 4.56 4.62
C PHE A 79 -1.26 5.97 4.17
N PRO A 80 -1.82 6.82 5.05
CA PRO A 80 -1.91 8.23 4.71
C PRO A 80 -0.50 8.68 4.31
N GLU A 81 -0.37 9.36 3.17
CA GLU A 81 0.81 10.17 2.94
C GLU A 81 0.97 11.03 4.20
N THR A 82 2.10 10.92 4.87
CA THR A 82 2.42 11.76 6.01
C THR A 82 2.36 13.21 5.51
N GLY A 83 1.23 13.87 5.77
CA GLY A 83 0.88 15.17 5.21
C GLY A 83 0.02 15.07 3.95
N GLY A 84 -1.30 15.15 4.12
CA GLY A 84 -2.24 15.20 3.00
C GLY A 84 -1.89 16.29 1.98
N ALA A 85 -2.21 16.00 0.73
CA ALA A 85 -1.93 16.78 -0.48
C ALA A 85 -2.45 18.24 -0.51
N MET A 86 -2.93 18.81 0.60
CA MET A 86 -3.35 20.22 0.68
C MET A 86 -2.73 21.05 1.82
N ASP A 87 -2.06 20.46 2.83
CA ASP A 87 -1.50 21.23 3.96
C ASP A 87 0.04 21.21 4.07
N ASN A 88 0.75 20.52 3.17
CA ASN A 88 2.21 20.63 3.06
C ASN A 88 2.63 21.90 2.29
N ALA A 89 2.22 23.06 2.79
CA ALA A 89 2.77 24.34 2.38
C ALA A 89 4.21 24.48 2.92
N LEU A 90 5.20 23.88 2.24
CA LEU A 90 6.65 24.15 2.43
C LEU A 90 7.07 24.35 3.90
N ASN A 91 6.51 23.57 4.83
CA ASN A 91 6.68 23.87 6.24
C ASN A 91 7.96 23.18 6.72
N PHE A 92 8.99 24.00 6.91
CA PHE A 92 10.33 23.56 7.27
C PHE A 92 10.51 23.30 8.77
N ASP A 93 9.50 23.64 9.57
CA ASP A 93 9.51 23.61 11.03
C ASP A 93 8.59 22.53 11.62
N ASP A 94 7.82 21.82 10.79
CA ASP A 94 6.95 20.72 11.22
C ASP A 94 7.67 19.37 11.14
N PRO A 95 7.92 18.67 12.26
CA PRO A 95 8.56 17.35 12.26
C PRO A 95 7.89 16.28 11.39
N ASN A 96 6.60 16.44 11.08
CA ASN A 96 5.84 15.49 10.27
C ASN A 96 5.90 15.79 8.75
N SER A 97 6.52 16.90 8.36
CA SER A 97 6.71 17.30 6.96
C SER A 97 7.85 16.51 6.32
N ASP A 98 7.64 16.07 5.08
CA ASP A 98 8.69 15.43 4.27
C ASP A 98 9.94 16.31 4.08
N TYR A 99 9.79 17.64 4.22
CA TYR A 99 10.86 18.63 4.07
C TYR A 99 11.57 19.00 5.37
N TYR A 100 11.11 18.47 6.51
CA TYR A 100 11.76 18.71 7.80
C TYR A 100 13.06 17.93 7.92
N VAL A 101 14.08 18.65 8.38
CA VAL A 101 15.43 18.14 8.62
C VAL A 101 15.89 18.78 9.92
N ASP A 102 16.18 17.96 10.91
CA ASP A 102 16.75 18.44 12.17
C ASP A 102 18.15 19.00 11.90
N PRO A 103 18.41 20.29 12.22
CA PRO A 103 19.74 20.87 12.10
C PRO A 103 20.84 20.10 12.84
N GLN A 104 20.51 19.37 13.91
CA GLN A 104 21.48 18.57 14.68
C GLN A 104 21.98 17.34 13.92
N GLU A 105 21.20 16.82 12.98
CA GLU A 105 21.54 15.65 12.16
C GLU A 105 22.40 16.02 10.94
N VAL A 106 22.61 17.31 10.69
CA VAL A 106 23.34 17.81 9.53
C VAL A 106 24.68 18.39 9.93
N ARG A 107 25.75 17.72 9.49
CA ARG A 107 27.11 18.23 9.59
C ARG A 107 27.37 19.25 8.49
N SER A 108 27.68 20.49 8.87
CA SER A 108 28.05 21.55 7.93
C SER A 108 29.57 21.75 7.89
N GLU A 109 30.16 21.63 6.72
CA GLU A 109 31.58 21.86 6.47
C GLU A 109 31.78 23.04 5.50
N LYS A 110 32.79 23.86 5.79
CA LYS A 110 33.22 24.97 4.93
C LYS A 110 34.42 24.50 4.12
N MET A 111 34.41 24.78 2.82
CA MET A 111 35.49 24.41 1.91
C MET A 111 35.85 25.58 0.99
N ARG A 112 37.05 25.52 0.42
CA ARG A 112 37.44 26.44 -0.66
C ARG A 112 36.69 26.06 -1.93
N ALA A 113 36.21 27.07 -2.66
CA ALA A 113 35.54 26.82 -3.94
C ALA A 113 36.55 26.31 -4.98
N GLY A 114 36.15 25.35 -5.80
CA GLY A 114 36.98 24.81 -6.88
C GLY A 114 36.71 25.51 -8.21
N GLY A 115 37.76 25.83 -8.97
CA GLY A 115 37.63 26.36 -10.34
C GLY A 115 38.67 27.42 -10.71
N ALA A 116 38.60 27.90 -11.96
CA ALA A 116 39.45 28.96 -12.48
C ALA A 116 39.07 30.30 -11.80
N GLY A 117 39.74 30.62 -10.69
CA GLY A 117 39.49 31.82 -9.90
C GLY A 117 40.77 32.54 -9.51
N GLY A 118 40.69 33.87 -9.37
CA GLY A 118 41.79 34.71 -8.89
C GLY A 118 42.10 34.50 -7.40
N GLN A 119 42.96 35.35 -6.82
CA GLN A 119 43.39 35.23 -5.41
C GLN A 119 42.24 35.07 -4.39
N HIS A 120 41.08 35.66 -4.66
CA HIS A 120 39.90 35.58 -3.80
C HIS A 120 39.35 34.16 -3.67
N VAL A 121 39.43 33.33 -4.72
CA VAL A 121 38.95 31.92 -4.70
C VAL A 121 39.91 31.02 -3.92
N ASN A 122 41.21 31.31 -3.96
CA ASN A 122 42.23 30.54 -3.24
C ASN A 122 42.24 30.82 -1.73
N LYS A 123 41.84 32.04 -1.31
CA LYS A 123 41.85 32.44 0.11
C LYS A 123 40.51 32.30 0.82
N THR A 124 39.39 32.40 0.10
CA THR A 124 38.06 32.48 0.73
C THR A 124 37.34 31.13 0.76
N GLU A 125 36.89 30.72 1.94
CA GLU A 125 36.10 29.49 2.15
C GLU A 125 34.60 29.76 1.90
N SER A 126 34.25 30.03 0.64
CA SER A 126 32.87 30.35 0.25
C SER A 126 32.00 29.13 -0.04
N ALA A 127 32.58 27.96 -0.31
CA ALA A 127 31.84 26.75 -0.63
C ALA A 127 31.41 26.00 0.65
N ILE A 128 30.22 25.40 0.60
CA ILE A 128 29.63 24.69 1.74
C ILE A 128 29.29 23.27 1.32
N ARG A 129 29.60 22.32 2.19
CA ARG A 129 29.15 20.94 2.13
C ARG A 129 28.26 20.66 3.34
N LEU A 130 27.10 20.07 3.10
CA LEU A 130 26.20 19.57 4.12
C LEU A 130 26.13 18.05 3.99
N THR A 131 26.20 17.36 5.12
CA THR A 131 26.09 15.91 5.21
C THR A 131 25.03 15.55 6.23
N HIS A 132 23.98 14.86 5.79
CA HIS A 132 22.97 14.32 6.69
C HIS A 132 23.49 12.99 7.26
N MET A 133 23.75 12.94 8.56
CA MET A 133 24.40 11.78 9.20
C MET A 133 23.58 10.49 9.13
N PRO A 134 22.24 10.50 9.37
CA PRO A 134 21.45 9.27 9.34
C PRO A 134 21.34 8.62 7.96
N THR A 135 21.20 9.41 6.90
CA THR A 135 21.01 8.88 5.53
C THR A 135 22.30 8.85 4.71
N GLY A 136 23.36 9.51 5.18
CA GLY A 136 24.62 9.65 4.44
C GLY A 136 24.55 10.57 3.22
N ILE A 137 23.43 11.26 2.96
CA ILE A 137 23.29 12.14 1.79
C ILE A 137 24.19 13.37 1.95
N VAL A 138 25.04 13.61 0.95
CA VAL A 138 25.95 14.75 0.89
C VAL A 138 25.54 15.70 -0.22
N VAL A 139 25.50 17.00 0.10
CA VAL A 139 25.24 18.08 -0.86
C VAL A 139 26.32 19.14 -0.72
N SER A 140 26.87 19.61 -1.84
CA SER A 140 27.86 20.69 -1.85
C SER A 140 27.43 21.82 -2.78
N MET A 141 27.63 23.06 -2.35
CA MET A 141 27.24 24.26 -3.09
C MET A 141 28.38 25.28 -3.16
N GLN A 142 28.65 25.78 -4.37
CA GLN A 142 29.72 26.76 -4.63
C GLN A 142 29.37 27.86 -5.65
N ASP A 143 28.12 27.95 -6.11
CA ASP A 143 27.71 28.90 -7.18
C ASP A 143 27.93 30.37 -6.85
N SER A 144 27.74 30.76 -5.59
CA SER A 144 27.86 32.17 -5.17
C SER A 144 29.21 32.45 -4.54
N ARG A 145 29.67 33.70 -4.67
CA ARG A 145 30.81 34.22 -3.89
C ARG A 145 30.50 34.35 -2.40
N SER A 146 29.21 34.41 -2.03
CA SER A 146 28.76 34.53 -0.64
C SER A 146 28.53 33.17 0.01
N GLN A 147 29.19 32.94 1.15
CA GLN A 147 28.98 31.76 1.97
C GLN A 147 27.52 31.59 2.40
N HIS A 148 26.86 32.68 2.82
CA HIS A 148 25.48 32.61 3.32
C HIS A 148 24.50 32.20 2.22
N ALA A 149 24.72 32.69 0.99
CA ALA A 149 23.92 32.31 -0.17
C ALA A 149 24.11 30.81 -0.51
N ASN A 150 25.35 30.33 -0.47
CA ASN A 150 25.65 28.90 -0.68
C ASN A 150 25.06 28.02 0.43
N ARG A 151 25.03 28.50 1.69
CA ARG A 151 24.42 27.78 2.81
C ARG A 151 22.93 27.59 2.57
N LYS A 152 22.22 28.67 2.24
CA LYS A 152 20.78 28.64 1.99
C LYS A 152 20.42 27.69 0.85
N LYS A 153 21.15 27.76 -0.26
CA LYS A 153 20.95 26.85 -1.41
C LYS A 153 21.28 25.39 -1.07
N ALA A 154 22.38 25.14 -0.34
CA ALA A 154 22.75 23.79 0.08
C ALA A 154 21.65 23.16 0.95
N TRP A 155 21.06 23.91 1.88
CA TRP A 155 19.94 23.45 2.70
C TRP A 155 18.68 23.15 1.88
N GLN A 156 18.35 23.99 0.89
CA GLN A 156 17.22 23.75 -0.01
C GLN A 156 17.39 22.45 -0.80
N ILE A 157 18.58 22.22 -1.37
CA ILE A 157 18.88 21.01 -2.14
C ILE A 157 18.91 19.78 -1.23
N LEU A 158 19.48 19.89 -0.02
CA LEU A 158 19.52 18.79 0.95
C LEU A 158 18.11 18.34 1.33
N ARG A 159 17.23 19.30 1.63
CA ARG A 159 15.81 19.03 1.95
C ARG A 159 15.09 18.37 0.78
N ALA A 160 15.28 18.87 -0.44
CA ALA A 160 14.68 18.27 -1.63
C ALA A 160 15.14 16.82 -1.86
N ARG A 161 16.44 16.54 -1.74
CA ARG A 161 16.98 15.18 -1.88
C ARG A 161 16.50 14.23 -0.78
N LEU A 162 16.34 14.72 0.45
CA LEU A 162 15.81 13.91 1.55
C LEU A 162 14.33 13.60 1.35
N ALA A 163 13.54 14.57 0.90
CA ALA A 163 12.13 14.37 0.58
C ALA A 163 11.97 13.34 -0.57
N GLU A 164 12.75 13.48 -1.64
CA GLU A 164 12.79 12.53 -2.76
C GLU A 164 13.17 11.12 -2.30
N ALA A 165 14.24 10.98 -1.51
CA ALA A 165 14.66 9.67 -0.97
C ALA A 165 13.61 9.03 -0.05
N ARG A 166 12.90 9.84 0.77
CA ARG A 166 11.80 9.36 1.62
C ARG A 166 10.62 8.88 0.76
N GLN A 167 10.28 9.64 -0.28
CA GLN A 167 9.24 9.28 -1.23
C GLN A 167 9.59 7.97 -1.97
N GLU A 168 10.78 7.86 -2.54
CA GLU A 168 11.26 6.65 -3.20
C GLU A 168 11.24 5.43 -2.25
N ALA A 169 11.68 5.60 -1.00
CA ALA A 169 11.66 4.52 -0.02
C ALA A 169 10.21 4.07 0.31
N ARG A 170 9.25 5.00 0.37
CA ARG A 170 7.83 4.67 0.53
C ARG A 170 7.31 3.92 -0.70
N GLU A 171 7.57 4.43 -1.89
CA GLU A 171 7.16 3.80 -3.16
C GLU A 171 7.74 2.39 -3.29
N GLN A 172 9.01 2.19 -2.94
CA GLN A 172 9.64 0.86 -2.94
C GLN A 172 8.96 -0.11 -1.97
N LYS A 173 8.64 0.33 -0.75
CA LYS A 173 7.86 -0.49 0.21
C LYS A 173 6.47 -0.83 -0.33
N PHE A 174 5.80 0.12 -0.98
CA PHE A 174 4.51 -0.15 -1.63
C PHE A 174 4.64 -1.15 -2.77
N VAL A 175 5.67 -1.03 -3.61
CA VAL A 175 5.94 -1.97 -4.70
C VAL A 175 6.26 -3.36 -4.16
N GLU A 176 7.03 -3.45 -3.08
CA GLU A 176 7.37 -4.72 -2.44
C GLU A 176 6.12 -5.37 -1.81
N LEU A 177 5.34 -4.61 -1.05
CA LEU A 177 4.08 -5.07 -0.46
C LEU A 177 3.10 -5.52 -1.56
N ARG A 178 2.96 -4.71 -2.62
CA ARG A 178 2.16 -5.05 -3.78
C ARG A 178 2.69 -6.31 -4.43
N ARG A 179 4.00 -6.46 -4.64
CA ARG A 179 4.60 -7.64 -5.27
C ARG A 179 4.46 -8.90 -4.40
N GLY A 180 4.53 -8.78 -3.08
CA GLY A 180 4.30 -9.89 -2.16
C GLY A 180 2.86 -10.39 -2.23
N VAL A 181 1.90 -9.47 -2.09
CA VAL A 181 0.47 -9.80 -2.14
C VAL A 181 0.04 -10.23 -3.55
N LEU A 182 0.46 -9.51 -4.59
CA LEU A 182 0.20 -9.86 -5.99
C LEU A 182 0.92 -11.15 -6.37
N GLY A 183 2.12 -11.42 -5.86
CA GLY A 183 2.84 -12.67 -6.07
C GLY A 183 2.14 -13.87 -5.43
N GLY A 184 1.55 -13.69 -4.25
CA GLY A 184 0.66 -14.68 -3.64
C GLY A 184 -0.60 -14.89 -4.47
N VAL A 185 -1.35 -13.83 -4.73
CA VAL A 185 -2.65 -13.88 -5.41
C VAL A 185 -2.53 -14.26 -6.90
N ALA A 186 -1.44 -13.91 -7.60
CA ALA A 186 -1.22 -14.29 -8.99
C ALA A 186 -0.69 -15.72 -9.14
N ARG A 187 0.01 -16.27 -8.13
CA ARG A 187 0.32 -17.71 -8.08
C ARG A 187 -0.91 -18.55 -7.77
N MET A 188 -1.88 -17.98 -7.07
CA MET A 188 -3.16 -18.63 -6.79
C MET A 188 -3.93 -18.79 -8.09
N GLY A 189 -3.88 -20.01 -8.64
CA GLY A 189 -4.64 -20.36 -9.82
C GLY A 189 -6.13 -20.50 -9.52
N ARG A 190 -6.91 -20.84 -10.53
CA ARG A 190 -8.35 -21.17 -10.37
C ARG A 190 -8.63 -22.28 -9.33
N GLY A 191 -7.61 -23.06 -8.96
CA GLY A 191 -7.65 -24.08 -7.91
C GLY A 191 -7.72 -23.52 -6.50
N ASP A 192 -6.99 -22.43 -6.24
CA ASP A 192 -6.76 -21.81 -4.93
C ASP A 192 -7.84 -20.78 -4.58
N LYS A 193 -9.09 -21.12 -4.89
CA LYS A 193 -10.26 -20.30 -4.57
C LYS A 193 -10.41 -20.19 -3.04
N ILE A 194 -10.54 -18.97 -2.56
CA ILE A 194 -10.94 -18.72 -1.16
C ILE A 194 -12.46 -18.71 -1.02
N ARG A 195 -13.19 -18.30 -2.06
CA ARG A 195 -14.64 -18.17 -2.03
C ARG A 195 -15.29 -18.70 -3.30
N THR A 196 -16.47 -19.30 -3.19
CA THR A 196 -17.28 -19.73 -4.33
C THR A 196 -18.70 -19.17 -4.22
N TYR A 197 -19.10 -18.42 -5.25
CA TYR A 197 -20.46 -17.94 -5.47
C TYR A 197 -21.15 -18.87 -6.47
N ASN A 198 -22.18 -19.59 -6.03
CA ASN A 198 -22.95 -20.52 -6.86
C ASN A 198 -24.36 -19.96 -7.07
N TYR A 199 -24.64 -19.52 -8.30
CA TYR A 199 -25.94 -18.96 -8.66
C TYR A 199 -27.03 -20.03 -8.77
N GLY A 200 -26.70 -21.24 -9.22
CA GLY A 200 -27.68 -22.33 -9.36
C GLY A 200 -28.24 -22.81 -8.02
N GLN A 201 -27.45 -22.70 -6.94
CA GLN A 201 -27.84 -23.09 -5.59
C GLN A 201 -28.07 -21.89 -4.65
N SER A 202 -28.03 -20.66 -5.19
CA SER A 202 -28.11 -19.40 -4.43
C SER A 202 -27.24 -19.38 -3.16
N ARG A 203 -25.98 -19.82 -3.29
CA ARG A 203 -25.08 -20.04 -2.17
C ARG A 203 -23.74 -19.32 -2.33
N CYS A 204 -23.22 -18.79 -1.23
CA CYS A 204 -21.83 -18.37 -1.09
C CYS A 204 -21.12 -19.25 -0.05
N THR A 205 -19.96 -19.81 -0.41
CA THR A 205 -19.13 -20.62 0.50
C THR A 205 -17.72 -20.05 0.55
N ASP A 206 -17.20 -19.77 1.75
CA ASP A 206 -15.78 -19.49 1.98
C ASP A 206 -15.08 -20.81 2.37
N HIS A 207 -14.03 -21.17 1.66
CA HIS A 207 -13.33 -22.45 1.84
C HIS A 207 -12.31 -22.41 2.97
N ARG A 208 -11.95 -21.22 3.48
CA ARG A 208 -10.98 -21.10 4.58
C ARG A 208 -11.62 -21.43 5.92
N SER A 209 -12.71 -20.73 6.24
CA SER A 209 -13.50 -20.97 7.45
C SER A 209 -14.60 -22.03 7.26
N SER A 210 -14.76 -22.56 6.04
CA SER A 210 -15.80 -23.52 5.65
C SER A 210 -17.25 -23.05 5.87
N ILE A 211 -17.47 -21.75 6.07
CA ILE A 211 -18.81 -21.18 6.22
C ILE A 211 -19.57 -21.17 4.89
N THR A 212 -20.86 -21.45 4.96
CA THR A 212 -21.77 -21.44 3.80
C THR A 212 -23.03 -20.66 4.10
N ILE A 213 -23.32 -19.66 3.28
CA ILE A 213 -24.54 -18.85 3.33
C ILE A 213 -25.43 -19.19 2.14
N HIS A 214 -26.71 -19.43 2.39
CA HIS A 214 -27.71 -19.85 1.38
C HIS A 214 -28.58 -18.70 0.85
N ASN A 215 -28.08 -17.47 0.93
CA ASN A 215 -28.70 -16.27 0.38
C ASN A 215 -27.67 -15.46 -0.41
N LEU A 216 -27.42 -15.86 -1.65
CA LEU A 216 -26.40 -15.22 -2.48
C LEU A 216 -26.70 -13.74 -2.76
N ASN A 217 -27.97 -13.37 -2.94
CA ASN A 217 -28.33 -11.98 -3.26
C ASN A 217 -27.95 -11.02 -2.14
N ASP A 218 -28.24 -11.39 -0.89
CA ASP A 218 -27.86 -10.59 0.27
C ASP A 218 -26.33 -10.39 0.37
N VAL A 219 -25.55 -11.44 0.07
CA VAL A 219 -24.07 -11.33 -0.01
C VAL A 219 -23.65 -10.35 -1.10
N LEU A 220 -24.25 -10.42 -2.29
CA LEU A 220 -23.90 -9.55 -3.43
C LEU A 220 -24.32 -8.08 -3.21
N ASP A 221 -25.38 -7.85 -2.45
CA ASP A 221 -25.87 -6.53 -2.03
C ASP A 221 -25.09 -5.95 -0.84
N GLY A 222 -24.08 -6.68 -0.36
CA GLY A 222 -23.24 -6.27 0.77
C GLY A 222 -23.98 -6.27 2.11
N GLY A 223 -25.01 -7.11 2.26
CA GLY A 223 -25.80 -7.24 3.47
C GLY A 223 -25.17 -8.10 4.56
N GLU A 224 -26.01 -8.58 5.48
CA GLU A 224 -25.61 -9.29 6.70
C GLU A 224 -24.90 -10.62 6.42
N GLY A 225 -25.28 -11.30 5.33
CA GLY A 225 -24.64 -12.53 4.89
C GLY A 225 -23.18 -12.33 4.47
N LEU A 226 -22.83 -11.17 3.89
CA LEU A 226 -21.42 -10.85 3.61
C LEU A 226 -20.66 -10.59 4.90
N GLU A 227 -21.26 -9.85 5.84
CA GLU A 227 -20.68 -9.57 7.15
C GLU A 227 -20.39 -10.84 7.94
N THR A 228 -21.35 -11.77 7.97
CA THR A 228 -21.21 -13.06 8.65
C THR A 228 -20.03 -13.87 8.10
N VAL A 229 -19.85 -13.85 6.78
CA VAL A 229 -18.72 -14.53 6.13
C VAL A 229 -17.40 -13.85 6.50
N MET A 230 -17.34 -12.51 6.44
CA MET A 230 -16.14 -11.74 6.79
C MET A 230 -15.75 -11.96 8.26
N GLU A 231 -16.70 -11.99 9.18
CA GLU A 231 -16.47 -12.24 10.61
C GLU A 231 -15.95 -13.66 10.86
N SER A 232 -16.54 -14.67 10.22
CA SER A 232 -16.07 -16.05 10.30
C SER A 232 -14.62 -16.20 9.79
N VAL A 233 -14.29 -15.54 8.68
CA VAL A 233 -12.93 -15.53 8.14
C VAL A 233 -11.98 -14.77 9.06
N ARG A 234 -12.42 -13.69 9.71
CA ARG A 234 -11.61 -12.95 10.67
C ARG A 234 -11.21 -13.82 11.85
N SER A 235 -12.15 -14.57 12.44
CA SER A 235 -11.84 -15.52 13.50
C SER A 235 -10.81 -16.54 13.03
N TRP A 236 -11.01 -17.12 11.84
CA TRP A 236 -10.06 -18.06 11.25
C TRP A 236 -8.65 -17.47 11.03
N LEU A 237 -8.56 -16.20 10.62
CA LEU A 237 -7.28 -15.50 10.47
C LEU A 237 -6.58 -15.31 11.81
N ILE A 238 -7.31 -14.92 12.86
CA ILE A 238 -6.75 -14.76 14.19
C ILE A 238 -6.23 -16.11 14.71
N ASP A 239 -6.98 -17.19 14.52
CA ASP A 239 -6.54 -18.53 14.91
C ASP A 239 -5.25 -18.95 14.19
N GLN A 240 -5.13 -18.62 12.89
CA GLN A 240 -3.90 -18.86 12.11
C GLN A 240 -2.71 -18.03 12.62
N GLU A 241 -2.94 -16.75 12.92
CA GLU A 241 -1.90 -15.84 13.44
C GLU A 241 -1.40 -16.30 14.81
N VAL A 242 -2.31 -16.68 15.71
CA VAL A 242 -1.95 -17.24 17.03
C VAL A 242 -1.16 -18.54 16.86
N ALA A 243 -1.60 -19.44 15.99
CA ALA A 243 -0.88 -20.69 15.74
C ALA A 243 0.53 -20.45 15.17
N ALA A 244 0.69 -19.46 14.29
CA ALA A 244 1.99 -19.08 13.74
C ALA A 244 2.93 -18.52 14.81
N LEU A 245 2.44 -17.65 15.70
CA LEU A 245 3.22 -17.12 16.81
C LEU A 245 3.70 -18.22 17.77
N VAL A 246 2.82 -19.16 18.10
CA VAL A 246 3.17 -20.32 18.94
C VAL A 246 4.23 -21.20 18.25
N ALA A 247 4.11 -21.41 16.94
CA ALA A 247 5.10 -22.17 16.18
C ALA A 247 6.48 -21.49 16.13
N ASP A 248 6.50 -20.16 15.95
CA ASP A 248 7.73 -19.37 15.98
C ASP A 248 8.39 -19.39 17.37
N GLU A 249 7.60 -19.39 18.44
CA GLU A 249 8.09 -19.48 19.82
C GLU A 249 8.69 -20.87 20.09
N LEU A 250 8.00 -21.94 19.69
CA LEU A 250 8.52 -23.31 19.77
C LEU A 250 9.80 -23.49 18.94
N ALA A 251 9.88 -22.90 17.75
CA ALA A 251 11.07 -22.96 16.90
C ALA A 251 12.27 -22.25 17.55
N LYS A 252 12.04 -21.12 18.22
CA LYS A 252 13.08 -20.40 18.99
C LYS A 252 13.56 -21.20 20.20
N ASP A 253 12.63 -21.85 20.90
CA ASP A 253 12.96 -22.72 22.04
C ASP A 253 13.77 -23.95 21.60
N GLU A 254 13.41 -24.56 20.47
CA GLU A 254 14.19 -25.65 19.86
C GLU A 254 15.59 -25.18 19.45
N GLU A 255 15.71 -24.00 18.84
CA GLU A 255 17.00 -23.43 18.42
C GLU A 255 17.88 -23.05 19.62
N ALA A 256 17.28 -22.58 20.72
CA ALA A 256 17.97 -22.29 21.98
C ALA A 256 18.37 -23.56 22.77
N SER A 257 17.67 -24.68 22.54
CA SER A 257 17.96 -25.97 23.18
C SER A 257 19.01 -26.84 22.45
N ARG A 258 19.46 -26.41 21.25
CA ARG A 258 20.51 -27.12 20.50
C ARG A 258 21.88 -26.86 21.15
N PRO A 259 22.63 -27.92 21.53
CA PRO A 259 23.92 -27.80 22.21
C PRO A 259 25.05 -27.29 21.30
#